data_AF-A0A7K8WRC3-F1
#
_entry.id   AF-A0A7K8WRC3-F1
#
_cell.length_a   1.000
_cell.length_b   1.000
_cell.length_c   1.000
_cell.angle_alpha   90.00
_cell.angle_beta   90.00
_cell.angle_gamma   90.00
#
_symmetry.space_group_name_H-M   'P 1'
#
loop_
_entity.id
_entity.type
_entity.pdbx_description
1 polymer ?
#
loop_
_entity_poly.entity_id
_entity_poly.type
_entity_poly.pdbx_seq_one_letter_code
_entity_poly.pdbx_strand_id
1 'polypeptide(L)' 'ENSVQKTSASYTIDSSDIFNSPYALNLSSFTKLINRLQSMHPEASRDKIVEALQQVRKNNKGMLCGLSISTIEERTSAIL' A
#
# COMPACT_ATOMS: atom_id res chain seq x y z
N GLU A 1 34.02 9.63 -23.64
CA GLU A 1 32.75 9.27 -24.29
C GLU A 1 32.55 7.76 -24.16
N ASN A 2 31.69 7.30 -23.25
CA ASN A 2 31.20 5.93 -23.29
C ASN A 2 29.79 5.90 -22.70
N SER A 3 28.81 5.93 -23.59
CA SER A 3 27.37 5.88 -23.31
C SER A 3 26.91 4.47 -23.64
N VAL A 4 26.48 3.70 -22.64
CA VAL A 4 25.82 2.41 -22.86
C VAL A 4 24.55 2.33 -22.01
N GLN A 5 23.52 2.95 -22.56
CA GLN A 5 22.20 2.38 -22.87
C GLN A 5 21.41 1.69 -21.74
N LYS A 6 20.32 2.41 -21.42
CA LYS A 6 19.17 2.12 -20.57
C LYS A 6 18.26 1.09 -21.25
N THR A 7 18.29 -0.18 -20.83
CA THR A 7 17.32 -1.18 -21.29
C THR A 7 16.07 -1.14 -20.41
N SER A 8 15.05 -0.44 -20.88
CA SER A 8 13.69 -0.49 -20.34
C SER A 8 13.07 -1.84 -20.67
N ALA A 9 13.27 -2.84 -19.81
CA ALA A 9 12.53 -4.10 -19.91
C ALA A 9 11.08 -3.85 -19.47
N SER A 10 10.16 -3.74 -20.42
CA SER A 10 8.73 -3.76 -20.17
C SER A 10 8.35 -5.17 -19.73
N TYR A 11 8.27 -5.40 -18.42
CA TYR A 11 7.72 -6.63 -17.87
C TYR A 11 6.20 -6.56 -17.95
N THR A 12 5.61 -7.20 -18.96
CA THR A 12 4.22 -7.65 -18.85
C THR A 12 4.21 -8.80 -17.86
N ILE A 13 3.96 -8.50 -16.58
CA ILE A 13 3.73 -9.51 -15.55
C ILE A 13 2.40 -10.18 -15.89
N ASP A 14 2.46 -11.44 -16.34
CA ASP A 14 1.29 -12.28 -16.36
C ASP A 14 0.79 -12.42 -14.91
N SER A 15 -0.52 -12.26 -14.70
CA SER A 15 -1.15 -12.39 -13.38
C SER A 15 -0.90 -13.74 -12.70
N SER A 16 -0.52 -14.74 -13.51
CA SER A 16 -0.12 -16.09 -13.11
C SER A 16 1.29 -16.18 -12.51
N ASP A 17 2.17 -15.24 -12.84
CA ASP A 17 3.59 -15.17 -12.42
C ASP A 17 3.81 -14.22 -11.24
N ILE A 18 2.74 -13.80 -10.56
CA ILE A 18 2.86 -13.01 -9.33
C ILE A 18 3.44 -13.93 -8.27
N PHE A 19 4.76 -13.93 -8.17
CA PHE A 19 5.49 -14.48 -7.04
C PHE A 19 4.97 -13.77 -5.79
N ASN A 20 4.02 -14.42 -5.12
CA ASN A 20 3.39 -13.95 -3.90
C ASN A 20 4.40 -14.11 -2.77
N SER A 21 5.45 -13.28 -2.82
CA SER A 21 6.21 -12.93 -1.62
C SER A 21 5.17 -12.58 -0.54
N PRO A 22 5.34 -13.02 0.71
CA PRO A 22 4.42 -12.63 1.81
C PRO A 22 4.35 -11.10 2.00
N TYR A 23 5.20 -10.35 1.29
CA TYR A 23 5.27 -8.90 1.23
C TYR A 23 4.78 -8.29 -0.11
N ALA A 24 4.24 -9.11 -1.02
CA ALA A 24 3.77 -8.64 -2.32
C ALA A 24 2.62 -7.64 -2.17
N LEU A 25 2.70 -6.55 -2.93
CA LEU A 25 1.67 -5.51 -2.97
C LEU A 25 0.41 -6.05 -3.66
N ASN A 26 -0.56 -6.51 -2.87
CA ASN A 26 -1.88 -6.86 -3.38
C ASN A 26 -2.76 -5.60 -3.49
N LEU A 27 -2.93 -5.09 -4.71
CA LEU A 27 -3.73 -3.88 -4.98
C LEU A 27 -5.23 -4.07 -4.64
N SER A 28 -5.75 -5.29 -4.74
CA SER A 28 -7.14 -5.59 -4.34
C SER A 28 -7.30 -5.44 -2.83
N SER A 29 -6.40 -6.00 -2.03
CA SER A 29 -6.38 -5.87 -0.58
C SER A 29 -6.19 -4.42 -0.14
N PHE A 30 -5.29 -3.68 -0.80
CA PHE A 30 -5.10 -2.25 -0.53
C PHE A 30 -6.38 -1.46 -0.83
N THR A 31 -7.04 -1.72 -1.96
CA THR A 31 -8.30 -1.07 -2.31
C THR A 31 -9.41 -1.39 -1.30
N LYS A 32 -9.52 -2.65 -0.87
CA LYS A 32 -10.47 -3.06 0.18
C LYS A 32 -10.23 -2.34 1.49
N LEU A 33 -8.97 -2.21 1.90
CA LEU A 33 -8.58 -1.46 3.10
C LEU A 33 -8.99 0.01 3.00
N ILE A 34 -8.67 0.68 1.88
CA ILE A 34 -9.06 2.08 1.67
C ILE A 34 -10.59 2.24 1.71
N ASN A 35 -11.33 1.36 1.03
CA ASN A 35 -12.79 1.43 1.00
C ASN A 35 -13.40 1.24 2.41
N ARG A 36 -12.80 0.36 3.22
CA ARG A 36 -13.24 0.12 4.60
C ARG A 36 -12.97 1.35 5.47
N LEU A 37 -11.79 1.96 5.34
CA LEU A 37 -11.46 3.22 6.03
C LEU A 37 -12.37 4.38 5.60
N GLN A 38 -12.68 4.51 4.31
CA GLN A 38 -13.64 5.51 3.82
C GLN A 38 -15.05 5.29 4.35
N SER A 39 -15.46 4.03 4.55
CA SER A 39 -16.77 3.70 5.12
C SER A 39 -16.85 4.04 6.62
N MET A 40 -15.72 3.96 7.33
CA MET A 40 -15.62 4.32 8.75
C MET A 40 -15.50 5.84 8.96
N HIS A 41 -14.82 6.53 8.04
CA HIS A 41 -14.51 7.96 8.12
C HIS A 41 -14.98 8.69 6.85
N PRO A 42 -16.30 8.87 6.66
CA PRO A 42 -16.85 9.48 5.44
C PRO A 42 -16.40 10.94 5.23
N GLU A 43 -15.98 11.63 6.29
CA GLU A 43 -15.40 12.98 6.28
C GLU A 43 -13.95 13.03 5.78
N ALA A 44 -13.26 11.89 5.77
CA ALA A 44 -11.89 11.78 5.28
C ALA A 44 -11.86 11.53 3.77
N SER A 45 -11.19 12.42 3.04
CA SER A 45 -10.93 12.19 1.62
C SER A 45 -9.99 10.99 1.44
N ARG A 46 -10.03 10.38 0.25
CA ARG A 46 -9.11 9.28 -0.10
C ARG A 46 -7.64 9.66 0.14
N ASP A 47 -7.28 10.90 -0.19
CA ASP A 47 -5.90 11.40 -0.05
C ASP A 47 -5.49 11.48 1.42
N LYS A 48 -6.37 11.95 2.30
CA LYS A 48 -6.12 11.96 3.76
C LYS A 48 -5.90 10.56 4.30
N ILE A 49 -6.69 9.59 3.85
CA ILE A 49 -6.53 8.17 4.25
C ILE A 49 -5.18 7.63 3.78
N VAL A 50 -4.77 7.94 2.56
CA VAL A 50 -3.45 7.52 2.05
C VAL A 50 -2.32 8.18 2.84
N GLU A 51 -2.44 9.46 3.18
CA GLU A 51 -1.45 10.16 4.01
C GLU A 51 -1.34 9.55 5.41
N ALA A 52 -2.48 9.26 6.06
CA ALA A 52 -2.53 8.58 7.35
C ALA A 52 -1.88 7.18 7.28
N LEU A 53 -2.17 6.40 6.25
CA LEU A 53 -1.52 5.09 6.02
C LEU A 53 -0.01 5.21 5.82
N GLN A 54 0.45 6.27 5.14
CA GLN A 54 1.89 6.53 5.01
C GLN A 54 2.52 6.83 6.36
N GLN A 55 1.81 7.52 7.26
CA GLN A 55 2.29 7.78 8.62
C GLN A 55 2.32 6.49 9.45
N VAL A 56 1.29 5.63 9.39
CA VAL A 56 1.32 4.29 10.03
C VAL A 56 2.52 3.49 9.53
N ARG A 57 2.79 3.52 8.22
CA ARG A 57 3.94 2.86 7.61
C ARG A 57 5.28 3.39 8.15
N LYS A 58 5.44 4.73 8.25
CA LYS A 58 6.64 5.35 8.84
C LYS A 58 6.83 4.91 10.29
N ASN A 59 5.74 4.85 11.06
CA ASN A 59 5.75 4.42 12.46
C ASN A 59 6.03 2.91 12.61
N ASN A 60 5.85 2.12 11.56
CA ASN A 60 6.14 0.68 11.52
C ASN A 60 7.37 0.35 10.67
N LYS A 61 8.47 1.10 10.87
CA LYS A 61 9.78 0.85 10.23
C LYS A 61 9.75 0.82 8.70
N GLY A 62 8.82 1.56 8.09
CA GLY A 62 8.70 1.69 6.64
C GLY A 62 7.84 0.63 5.95
N MET A 63 7.17 -0.26 6.69
CA MET A 63 6.30 -1.29 6.11
C MET A 63 4.95 -1.38 6.83
N LEU A 64 3.91 -1.85 6.13
CA LEU A 64 2.62 -2.20 6.77
C LEU A 64 2.49 -3.70 7.02
N CYS A 65 3.30 -4.52 6.35
CA CYS A 65 3.33 -5.96 6.59
C CYS A 65 3.74 -6.25 8.04
N GLY A 66 3.21 -7.33 8.60
CA GLY A 66 3.41 -7.70 10.00
C GLY A 66 2.44 -7.03 10.98
N LEU A 67 1.61 -6.08 10.52
CA LEU A 67 0.42 -5.63 11.24
C LEU A 67 -0.80 -6.43 10.78
N SER A 68 -1.71 -6.72 11.72
CA SER A 68 -3.04 -7.19 11.33
C SER A 68 -3.80 -6.07 10.63
N ILE A 69 -4.75 -6.44 9.77
CA ILE A 69 -5.60 -5.47 9.07
C ILE A 69 -6.35 -4.59 10.07
N SER A 70 -6.86 -5.15 11.16
CA SER A 70 -7.54 -4.40 12.22
C SER A 70 -6.61 -3.37 12.89
N THR A 71 -5.35 -3.72 13.15
CA THR A 71 -4.38 -2.77 13.72
C THR A 71 -4.03 -1.67 12.73
N ILE A 72 -3.94 -1.96 11.44
CA ILE A 72 -3.74 -0.93 10.41
C ILE A 72 -4.94 0.03 10.41
N GLU A 73 -6.17 -0.50 10.44
CA GLU A 73 -7.38 0.30 10.46
C GLU A 73 -7.48 1.18 11.71
N GLU A 74 -7.25 0.62 12.89
CA GLU A 74 -7.29 1.33 14.17
C GLU A 74 -6.27 2.48 14.20
N ARG A 75 -5.01 2.20 13.84
CA ARG A 75 -3.95 3.21 13.84
C ARG A 75 -4.16 4.29 12.79
N THR A 76 -4.71 3.92 11.64
CA THR A 76 -5.06 4.91 10.61
C THR A 76 -6.23 5.77 11.10
N SER A 77 -7.23 5.16 11.73
CA SER A 77 -8.39 5.86 12.32
C SER A 77 -7.99 6.82 13.44
N ALA A 78 -6.92 6.52 14.19
CA ALA A 78 -6.41 7.42 15.23
C ALA A 78 -5.66 8.66 14.67
N ILE A 79 -5.35 8.66 13.37
CA ILE A 79 -4.67 9.77 12.68
C ILE A 79 -5.66 10.64 11.90
N LEU A 80 -6.74 10.05 11.39
CA LEU A 80 -7.83 10.72 10.67
C LEU A 80 -8.72 11.52 11.62
#